data_AF-A0A5M6HHU4-F1
#
_entry.id   AF-A0A5M6HHU4-F1
#
_cell.length_a   1.000
_cell.length_b   1.000
_cell.length_c   1.000
_cell.angle_alpha   90.00
_cell.angle_beta   90.00
_cell.angle_gamma   90.00
#
_symmetry.space_group_name_H-M   'P 1'
#
loop_
_entity.id
_entity.type
_entity.pdbx_description
1 polymer ?
#
loop_
_entity_poly.entity_id
_entity_poly.type
_entity_poly.pdbx_seq_one_letter_code
_entity_poly.pdbx_strand_id
1 'polypeptide(L)'
;MGFSLESSPVEVDIHLAGYDGPSWEVAPFRHRSGWLMVAEARLMTPFGFVSETLVAAVSDHGEAYSPEMAARLLNIPAGFPRDAEVKPPESLADRLDALYWDFLGTTDLESLGHFEEAEAANDGKIASFEADCAAFEAKLWTVIRQLRAERRKSAVMPERRAEIDARLKRLLEMPDELAQGMREKLREMRAATGGLETAVMDSLTDHGELEVLYVVRWRARSAVLQRVDCRLPVNRDPGFTRHPWHDGGLAGRTLERLAQMRPFQHERDE
;
A
#
# COMPACT_ATOMS: atom_id res chain seq x y z
N MET A 1 22.81 -8.84 19.10
CA MET A 1 23.20 -10.15 19.69
C MET A 1 21.95 -11.01 19.76
N GLY A 2 22.01 -12.22 19.19
CA GLY A 2 21.08 -13.32 19.48
C GLY A 2 20.21 -13.76 18.31
N PHE A 3 20.72 -14.68 17.48
CA PHE A 3 20.07 -15.95 17.12
C PHE A 3 21.17 -16.92 16.67
N SER A 4 21.50 -17.90 17.52
CA SER A 4 22.41 -19.00 17.20
C SER A 4 21.63 -20.09 16.46
N LEU A 5 21.80 -20.16 15.14
CA LEU A 5 21.52 -21.38 14.37
C LEU A 5 22.60 -22.43 14.71
N GLU A 6 22.52 -23.02 15.90
CA GLU A 6 23.15 -24.31 16.20
C GLU A 6 22.25 -25.48 15.76
N SER A 7 21.46 -25.30 14.70
CA SER A 7 20.93 -26.44 13.95
C SER A 7 21.91 -26.73 12.82
N SER A 8 22.62 -27.86 12.92
CA SER A 8 23.39 -28.38 11.79
C SER A 8 22.52 -28.35 10.52
N PRO A 9 23.07 -27.92 9.38
CA PRO A 9 22.29 -27.86 8.15
C PRO A 9 21.68 -29.22 7.86
N VAL A 10 20.45 -29.23 7.34
CA VAL A 10 19.67 -30.44 7.13
C VAL A 10 19.74 -30.84 5.66
N GLU A 11 19.82 -32.12 5.36
CA GLU A 11 19.72 -32.70 4.01
C GLU A 11 18.37 -33.41 3.82
N VAL A 12 17.74 -33.18 2.66
CA VAL A 12 16.50 -33.85 2.23
C VAL A 12 16.65 -34.45 0.83
N ASP A 13 16.10 -35.64 0.62
CA ASP A 13 15.93 -36.19 -0.72
C ASP A 13 14.59 -35.70 -1.28
N ILE A 14 14.59 -35.02 -2.43
CA ILE A 14 13.36 -34.57 -3.12
C ILE A 14 12.96 -35.55 -4.22
N HIS A 15 11.68 -35.87 -4.31
CA HIS A 15 11.14 -36.88 -5.22
C HIS A 15 10.46 -36.22 -6.42
N LEU A 16 11.21 -36.05 -7.52
CA LEU A 16 10.74 -35.33 -8.70
C LEU A 16 9.49 -35.96 -9.35
N ALA A 17 9.32 -37.27 -9.20
CA ALA A 17 8.17 -38.00 -9.73
C ALA A 17 6.86 -37.73 -8.96
N GLY A 18 6.93 -37.15 -7.76
CA GLY A 18 5.78 -36.75 -6.96
C GLY A 18 5.39 -35.28 -7.13
N TYR A 19 5.99 -34.56 -8.09
CA TYR A 19 5.62 -33.18 -8.38
C TYR A 19 4.27 -33.13 -9.13
N ASP A 20 3.31 -32.37 -8.59
CA ASP A 20 1.95 -32.25 -9.13
C ASP A 20 1.86 -31.42 -10.44
N GLY A 21 2.96 -30.79 -10.87
CA GLY A 21 3.01 -29.92 -12.06
C GLY A 21 3.68 -30.55 -13.30
N PRO A 22 3.81 -29.79 -14.39
CA PRO A 22 4.42 -30.27 -15.63
C PRO A 22 5.86 -30.76 -15.43
N SER A 23 6.20 -31.92 -15.98
CA SER A 23 7.52 -32.55 -15.77
C SER A 23 8.72 -31.74 -16.29
N TRP A 24 8.49 -30.81 -17.21
CA TRP A 24 9.54 -29.92 -17.73
C TRP A 24 9.96 -28.86 -16.70
N GLU A 25 9.10 -28.56 -15.73
CA GLU A 25 9.39 -27.58 -14.67
C GLU A 25 10.43 -28.07 -13.69
N VAL A 26 10.48 -29.39 -13.46
CA VAL A 26 11.44 -30.05 -12.56
C VAL A 26 12.60 -30.72 -13.31
N ALA A 27 12.60 -30.66 -14.63
CA ALA A 27 13.68 -31.20 -15.46
C ALA A 27 15.07 -30.63 -15.09
N PRO A 28 15.22 -29.33 -14.75
CA PRO A 28 16.52 -28.77 -14.35
C PRO A 28 17.12 -29.36 -13.06
N PHE A 29 16.34 -30.06 -12.24
CA PHE A 29 16.81 -30.66 -11.00
C PHE A 29 17.25 -32.12 -11.15
N ARG A 30 17.00 -32.74 -12.31
CA ARG A 30 17.28 -34.18 -12.50
C ARG A 30 18.75 -34.48 -12.29
N HIS A 31 19.01 -35.48 -11.43
CA HIS A 31 20.35 -35.93 -11.06
C HIS A 31 21.25 -34.85 -10.44
N ARG A 32 20.64 -33.79 -9.89
CA ARG A 32 21.37 -32.71 -9.22
C ARG A 32 21.11 -32.72 -7.72
N SER A 33 22.01 -32.09 -7.01
CA SER A 33 21.90 -31.71 -5.61
C SER A 33 22.34 -30.26 -5.46
N GLY A 34 21.98 -29.67 -4.33
CA GLY A 34 22.34 -28.29 -4.04
C GLY A 34 21.83 -27.86 -2.70
N TRP A 35 21.83 -26.56 -2.52
CA TRP A 35 21.36 -25.88 -1.33
C TRP A 35 20.17 -25.00 -1.64
N LEU A 36 19.31 -24.84 -0.65
CA LEU A 36 18.13 -24.01 -0.64
C LEU A 36 18.13 -23.23 0.68
N MET A 37 17.91 -21.94 0.59
CA MET A 37 17.75 -21.04 1.74
C MET A 37 16.42 -20.32 1.57
N VAL A 38 15.62 -20.35 2.63
CA VAL A 38 14.32 -19.69 2.67
C VAL A 38 14.37 -18.63 3.75
N ALA A 39 13.99 -17.41 3.41
CA ALA A 39 13.90 -16.29 4.33
C ALA A 39 12.57 -15.56 4.15
N GLU A 40 12.17 -14.84 5.19
CA GLU A 40 11.07 -13.89 5.12
C GLU A 40 11.66 -12.47 5.16
N ALA A 41 11.35 -11.68 4.13
CA ALA A 41 11.70 -10.26 4.07
C ALA A 41 10.48 -9.44 4.45
N ARG A 42 10.67 -8.43 5.29
CA ARG A 42 9.61 -7.59 5.84
C ARG A 42 10.01 -6.12 5.74
N LEU A 43 9.11 -5.28 5.25
CA LEU A 43 9.31 -3.83 5.16
C LEU A 43 8.05 -3.08 5.57
N MET A 44 8.24 -2.01 6.36
CA MET A 44 7.18 -1.06 6.69
C MET A 44 7.26 0.11 5.72
N THR A 45 6.18 0.39 5.01
CA THR A 45 6.04 1.56 4.13
C THR A 45 4.95 2.48 4.67
N PRO A 46 4.85 3.73 4.18
CA PRO A 46 3.75 4.63 4.53
C PRO A 46 2.37 4.07 4.14
N PHE A 47 2.32 3.13 3.20
CA PHE A 47 1.09 2.52 2.70
C PHE A 47 0.74 1.21 3.43
N GLY A 48 1.68 0.64 4.16
CA GLY A 48 1.43 -0.50 5.03
C GLY A 48 2.62 -1.44 5.18
N PHE A 49 2.30 -2.67 5.55
CA PHE A 49 3.32 -3.69 5.79
C PHE A 49 3.41 -4.64 4.60
N VAL A 50 4.63 -4.83 4.11
CA VAL A 50 4.96 -5.73 3.01
C VAL A 50 5.80 -6.87 3.58
N SER A 51 5.39 -8.12 3.31
CA SER A 51 6.18 -9.32 3.62
C SER A 51 6.22 -10.23 2.42
N GLU A 52 7.41 -10.76 2.11
CA GLU A 52 7.63 -11.71 1.03
C GLU A 52 8.55 -12.85 1.49
N THR A 53 8.24 -14.07 1.05
CA THR A 53 9.13 -15.22 1.24
C THR A 53 10.15 -15.30 0.11
N LEU A 54 11.41 -15.07 0.43
CA LEU A 54 12.53 -15.16 -0.51
C LEU A 54 13.10 -16.59 -0.52
N VAL A 55 13.31 -17.12 -1.72
CA VAL A 55 13.80 -18.50 -1.92
C VAL A 55 15.04 -18.48 -2.80
N ALA A 56 16.21 -18.68 -2.17
CA ALA A 56 17.49 -18.79 -2.87
C ALA A 56 17.89 -20.26 -3.03
N ALA A 57 18.34 -20.66 -4.22
CA ALA A 57 18.88 -22.00 -4.43
C ALA A 57 20.13 -21.99 -5.33
N VAL A 58 21.09 -22.83 -4.98
CA VAL A 58 22.36 -23.00 -5.69
C VAL A 58 22.67 -24.49 -5.78
N SER A 59 23.06 -24.99 -6.96
CA SER A 59 23.48 -26.39 -7.11
C SER A 59 24.86 -26.65 -6.49
N ASP A 60 25.19 -27.92 -6.23
CA ASP A 60 26.53 -28.32 -5.78
C ASP A 60 27.63 -28.00 -6.82
N HIS A 61 27.26 -27.64 -8.06
CA HIS A 61 28.15 -27.18 -9.12
C HIS A 61 28.30 -25.64 -9.16
N GLY A 62 27.66 -24.90 -8.26
CA GLY A 62 27.70 -23.44 -8.20
C GLY A 62 26.72 -22.74 -9.14
N GLU A 63 25.87 -23.46 -9.88
CA GLU A 63 24.81 -22.86 -10.69
C GLU A 63 23.69 -22.31 -9.79
N ALA A 64 23.40 -21.02 -9.88
CA ALA A 64 22.27 -20.39 -9.18
C ALA A 64 20.96 -20.59 -9.94
N TYR A 65 19.88 -20.86 -9.20
CA TYR A 65 18.54 -20.95 -9.75
C TYR A 65 17.80 -19.61 -9.67
N SER A 66 16.86 -19.38 -10.60
CA SER A 66 15.94 -18.24 -10.51
C SER A 66 15.00 -18.41 -9.30
N PRO A 67 14.44 -17.32 -8.74
CA PRO A 67 13.57 -17.41 -7.56
C PRO A 67 12.34 -18.31 -7.83
N GLU A 68 11.74 -18.21 -9.02
CA GLU A 68 10.57 -19.01 -9.40
C GLU A 68 10.93 -20.49 -9.51
N MET A 69 12.13 -20.79 -10.01
CA MET A 69 12.64 -22.15 -10.11
C MET A 69 12.93 -22.70 -8.70
N ALA A 70 13.59 -21.92 -7.85
CA ALA A 70 13.91 -22.29 -6.48
C ALA A 70 12.64 -22.55 -5.65
N ALA A 71 11.61 -21.72 -5.79
CA ALA A 71 10.32 -21.89 -5.12
C ALA A 71 9.62 -23.22 -5.48
N ARG A 72 9.87 -23.78 -6.67
CA ARG A 72 9.32 -25.09 -7.05
C ARG A 72 9.85 -26.22 -6.16
N LEU A 73 11.07 -26.12 -5.65
CA LEU A 73 11.65 -27.12 -4.74
C LEU A 73 10.80 -27.29 -3.47
N LEU A 74 10.12 -26.23 -3.03
CA LEU A 74 9.22 -26.27 -1.87
C LEU A 74 7.95 -27.09 -2.11
N ASN A 75 7.56 -27.26 -3.37
CA ASN A 75 6.36 -27.99 -3.77
C ASN A 75 6.63 -29.45 -4.11
N ILE A 76 7.90 -29.86 -4.19
CA ILE A 76 8.27 -31.24 -4.49
C ILE A 76 8.23 -32.04 -3.17
N PRO A 77 7.60 -33.23 -3.14
CA PRO A 77 7.64 -34.09 -1.96
C PRO A 77 9.07 -34.42 -1.57
N ALA A 78 9.38 -34.25 -0.29
CA ALA A 78 10.68 -34.51 0.30
C ALA A 78 10.60 -35.68 1.28
N GLY A 79 11.68 -36.44 1.36
CA GLY A 79 11.89 -37.43 2.40
C GLY A 79 12.25 -36.77 3.74
N PHE A 80 12.44 -37.61 4.76
CA PHE A 80 12.79 -37.13 6.10
C PHE A 80 14.13 -36.37 6.13
N PRO A 81 14.20 -35.30 6.94
CA PRO A 81 15.43 -34.56 7.17
C PRO A 81 16.51 -35.44 7.79
N ARG A 82 17.75 -35.27 7.31
CA ARG A 82 18.97 -35.89 7.84
C ARG A 82 20.00 -34.80 8.11
N ASP A 83 21.00 -35.08 8.94
CA ASP A 83 22.11 -34.13 9.12
C ASP A 83 22.92 -34.03 7.83
N ALA A 84 23.15 -32.80 7.35
CA ALA A 84 24.04 -32.57 6.22
C ALA A 84 25.50 -32.63 6.68
N GLU A 85 26.30 -33.42 5.98
CA GLU A 85 27.73 -33.58 6.25
C GLU A 85 28.57 -32.40 5.71
N VAL A 86 27.95 -31.55 4.88
CA VAL A 86 28.61 -30.45 4.16
C VAL A 86 27.98 -29.13 4.61
N LYS A 87 28.76 -28.05 4.62
CA LYS A 87 28.27 -26.69 4.91
C LYS A 87 27.67 -26.03 3.65
N PRO A 88 26.71 -25.12 3.79
CA PRO A 88 26.21 -24.33 2.67
C PRO A 88 27.34 -23.50 2.03
N PRO A 89 27.35 -23.33 0.70
CA PRO A 89 28.30 -22.46 0.01
C PRO A 89 27.99 -20.99 0.30
N GLU A 90 29.03 -20.14 0.33
CA GLU A 90 28.88 -18.69 0.55
C GLU A 90 28.01 -18.03 -0.53
N SER A 91 28.09 -18.52 -1.78
CA SER A 91 27.27 -18.04 -2.89
C SER A 91 25.76 -18.18 -2.69
N LEU A 92 25.32 -19.01 -1.74
CA LEU A 92 23.91 -19.09 -1.35
C LEU A 92 23.46 -17.86 -0.56
N ALA A 93 24.31 -17.36 0.33
CA ALA A 93 24.04 -16.13 1.08
C ALA A 93 24.06 -14.92 0.15
N ASP A 94 25.07 -14.83 -0.73
CA ASP A 94 25.13 -13.78 -1.76
C ASP A 94 23.88 -13.77 -2.65
N ARG A 95 23.34 -14.96 -2.95
CA ARG A 95 22.11 -15.09 -3.73
C ARG A 95 20.89 -14.59 -2.96
N LEU A 96 20.78 -14.91 -1.67
CA LEU A 96 19.68 -14.41 -0.84
C LEU A 96 19.76 -12.88 -0.72
N ASP A 97 20.95 -12.33 -0.51
CA ASP A 97 21.16 -10.88 -0.42
C ASP A 97 20.73 -10.19 -1.72
N ALA A 98 21.06 -10.74 -2.89
CA ALA A 98 20.58 -10.22 -4.16
C ALA A 98 19.04 -10.20 -4.26
N LEU A 99 18.37 -11.28 -3.82
CA LEU A 99 16.90 -11.32 -3.81
C LEU A 99 16.30 -10.30 -2.84
N TYR A 100 16.97 -10.05 -1.72
CA TYR A 100 16.53 -9.04 -0.76
C TYR A 100 16.63 -7.62 -1.35
N TRP A 101 17.69 -7.30 -2.10
CA TRP A 101 17.78 -6.03 -2.82
C TRP A 101 16.74 -5.89 -3.93
N ASP A 102 16.44 -6.97 -4.65
CA ASP A 102 15.36 -7.00 -5.64
C ASP A 102 13.98 -6.73 -4.97
N PHE A 103 13.74 -7.31 -3.80
CA PHE A 103 12.55 -7.08 -2.98
C PHE A 103 12.41 -5.61 -2.56
N LEU A 104 13.49 -5.01 -2.01
CA LEU A 104 13.49 -3.59 -1.63
C LEU A 104 13.21 -2.71 -2.84
N GLY A 105 13.92 -2.91 -3.95
CA GLY A 105 13.72 -2.12 -5.16
C GLY A 105 12.31 -2.24 -5.75
N THR A 106 11.70 -3.42 -5.67
CA THR A 106 10.31 -3.62 -6.12
C THR A 106 9.33 -2.90 -5.20
N THR A 107 9.52 -3.00 -3.87
CA THR A 107 8.67 -2.35 -2.87
C THR A 107 8.75 -0.82 -2.94
N ASP A 108 9.94 -0.28 -3.24
CA ASP A 108 10.16 1.15 -3.47
C ASP A 108 9.37 1.65 -4.69
N LEU A 109 9.44 0.92 -5.81
CA LEU A 109 8.70 1.25 -7.03
C LEU A 109 7.18 1.19 -6.81
N GLU A 110 6.69 0.19 -6.09
CA GLU A 110 5.27 0.10 -5.72
C GLU A 110 4.83 1.25 -4.81
N SER A 111 5.67 1.63 -3.84
CA SER A 111 5.40 2.76 -2.95
C SER A 111 5.33 4.09 -3.73
N LEU A 112 6.22 4.29 -4.70
CA LEU A 112 6.15 5.46 -5.59
C LEU A 112 4.87 5.44 -6.45
N GLY A 113 4.48 4.29 -6.98
CA GLY A 113 3.20 4.15 -7.71
C GLY A 113 2.00 4.51 -6.84
N HIS A 114 1.95 4.05 -5.59
CA HIS A 114 0.89 4.42 -4.65
C HIS A 114 0.90 5.91 -4.28
N PHE A 115 2.08 6.54 -4.23
CA PHE A 115 2.20 7.98 -4.04
C PHE A 115 1.58 8.76 -5.21
N GLU A 116 1.90 8.40 -6.45
CA GLU A 116 1.33 9.03 -7.65
C GLU A 116 -0.21 8.90 -7.68
N GLU A 117 -0.74 7.72 -7.33
CA GLU A 117 -2.19 7.50 -7.21
C GLU A 117 -2.83 8.39 -6.14
N ALA A 118 -2.17 8.54 -4.99
CA ALA A 118 -2.65 9.37 -3.89
C ALA A 118 -2.60 10.87 -4.24
N GLU A 119 -1.56 11.32 -4.95
CA GLU A 119 -1.44 12.69 -5.46
C GLU A 119 -2.56 13.00 -6.45
N ALA A 120 -2.76 12.15 -7.46
CA ALA A 120 -3.82 12.31 -8.44
C ALA A 120 -5.22 12.33 -7.81
N ALA A 121 -5.44 11.49 -6.79
CA ALA A 121 -6.70 11.48 -6.03
C ALA A 121 -6.89 12.78 -5.24
N ASN A 122 -5.83 13.37 -4.67
CA ASN A 122 -5.91 14.64 -3.95
C ASN A 122 -6.14 15.83 -4.90
N ASP A 123 -5.49 15.84 -6.06
CA ASP A 123 -5.71 16.85 -7.09
C ASP A 123 -7.15 16.83 -7.61
N GLY A 124 -7.71 15.63 -7.81
CA GLY A 124 -9.13 15.47 -8.12
C GLY A 124 -10.05 16.05 -7.04
N LYS A 125 -9.73 15.82 -5.75
CA LYS A 125 -10.47 16.41 -4.62
C LYS A 125 -10.36 17.93 -4.61
N ILE A 126 -9.16 18.48 -4.82
CA ILE A 126 -8.92 19.93 -4.91
C ILE A 126 -9.77 20.53 -6.03
N ALA A 127 -9.72 19.97 -7.24
CA ALA A 127 -10.48 20.46 -8.38
C ALA A 127 -11.99 20.42 -8.12
N SER A 128 -12.50 19.34 -7.51
CA SER A 128 -13.93 19.24 -7.15
C SER A 128 -14.33 20.29 -6.12
N PHE A 129 -13.50 20.53 -5.11
CA PHE A 129 -13.74 21.52 -4.07
C PHE A 129 -13.72 22.94 -4.63
N GLU A 130 -12.78 23.26 -5.52
CA GLU A 130 -12.71 24.56 -6.21
C GLU A 130 -13.96 24.80 -7.08
N ALA A 131 -14.42 23.77 -7.81
CA ALA A 131 -15.64 23.84 -8.59
C ALA A 131 -16.89 24.08 -7.72
N ASP A 132 -16.99 23.39 -6.59
CA ASP A 132 -18.09 23.56 -5.62
C ASP A 132 -18.10 24.97 -5.03
N CYS A 133 -16.93 25.51 -4.68
CA CYS A 133 -16.79 26.87 -4.18
C CYS A 133 -17.20 27.91 -5.23
N ALA A 134 -16.75 27.76 -6.48
CA ALA A 134 -17.14 28.64 -7.57
C ALA A 134 -18.66 28.60 -7.83
N ALA A 135 -19.26 27.40 -7.80
CA ALA A 135 -20.70 27.24 -7.94
C ALA A 135 -21.49 27.90 -6.78
N PHE A 136 -20.96 27.82 -5.56
CA PHE A 136 -21.55 28.48 -4.40
C PHE A 136 -21.43 30.01 -4.51
N GLU A 137 -20.28 30.54 -4.90
CA GLU A 137 -20.09 31.98 -5.12
C GLU A 137 -21.06 32.53 -6.18
N ALA A 138 -21.25 31.80 -7.30
CA ALA A 138 -22.22 32.16 -8.32
C ALA A 138 -23.67 32.21 -7.79
N LYS A 139 -24.04 31.27 -6.91
CA LYS A 139 -25.34 31.28 -6.21
C LYS A 139 -25.46 32.50 -5.30
N LEU A 140 -24.42 32.85 -4.54
CA LEU A 140 -24.41 34.05 -3.69
C LEU A 140 -24.65 35.32 -4.50
N TRP A 141 -23.93 35.49 -5.61
CA TRP A 141 -24.09 36.64 -6.48
C TRP A 141 -25.49 36.72 -7.10
N THR A 142 -26.09 35.58 -7.41
CA THR A 142 -27.48 35.51 -7.88
C THR A 142 -28.46 36.01 -6.82
N VAL A 143 -28.31 35.58 -5.56
CA VAL A 143 -29.15 36.03 -4.44
C VAL A 143 -28.94 37.52 -4.15
N ILE A 144 -27.69 38.00 -4.15
CA ILE A 144 -27.38 39.42 -3.98
C ILE A 144 -28.06 40.25 -5.07
N ARG A 145 -28.02 39.79 -6.34
CA ARG A 145 -28.68 40.47 -7.46
C ARG A 145 -30.20 40.50 -7.28
N GLN A 146 -30.81 39.41 -6.83
CA GLN A 146 -32.25 39.32 -6.55
C GLN A 146 -32.66 40.28 -5.41
N LEU A 147 -31.95 40.29 -4.29
CA LEU A 147 -32.21 41.21 -3.17
C LEU A 147 -32.03 42.68 -3.58
N ARG A 148 -31.01 43.01 -4.37
CA ARG A 148 -30.84 44.35 -4.95
C ARG A 148 -31.99 44.74 -5.89
N ALA A 149 -32.57 43.78 -6.61
CA ALA A 149 -33.75 44.02 -7.45
C ALA A 149 -35.01 44.24 -6.60
N GLU A 150 -35.22 43.43 -5.54
CA GLU A 150 -36.32 43.58 -4.60
C GLU A 150 -36.28 44.93 -3.88
N ARG A 151 -35.11 45.36 -3.40
CA ARG A 151 -34.87 46.67 -2.78
C ARG A 151 -35.28 47.85 -3.67
N ARG A 152 -35.17 47.72 -5.00
CA ARG A 152 -35.49 48.78 -5.96
C ARG A 152 -36.99 48.88 -6.29
N LYS A 153 -37.81 47.91 -5.89
CA LYS A 153 -39.26 47.97 -6.09
C LYS A 153 -39.86 49.05 -5.19
N SER A 154 -40.65 49.95 -5.77
CA SER A 154 -41.14 51.18 -5.11
C SER A 154 -42.18 50.97 -4.00
N ALA A 155 -42.68 49.74 -3.81
CA ALA A 155 -43.73 49.40 -2.84
C ALA A 155 -43.22 48.72 -1.55
N VAL A 156 -41.90 48.67 -1.33
CA VAL A 156 -41.31 47.98 -0.17
C VAL A 156 -41.42 48.85 1.09
N MET A 157 -42.05 48.31 2.12
CA MET A 157 -42.16 48.95 3.44
C MET A 157 -40.77 49.24 4.04
N PRO A 158 -40.59 50.34 4.78
CA PRO A 158 -39.30 50.75 5.31
C PRO A 158 -38.64 49.68 6.21
N GLU A 159 -39.42 48.93 6.99
CA GLU A 159 -38.93 47.82 7.82
C GLU A 159 -38.35 46.68 6.97
N ARG A 160 -39.07 46.27 5.91
CA ARG A 160 -38.60 45.24 4.96
C ARG A 160 -37.34 45.67 4.22
N ARG A 161 -37.19 46.98 3.96
CA ARG A 161 -35.98 47.53 3.34
C ARG A 161 -34.77 47.43 4.28
N ALA A 162 -34.95 47.67 5.57
CA ALA A 162 -33.90 47.49 6.57
C ALA A 162 -33.49 46.01 6.71
N GLU A 163 -34.45 45.08 6.66
CA GLU A 163 -34.20 43.64 6.65
C GLU A 163 -33.36 43.21 5.42
N ILE A 164 -33.72 43.69 4.23
CA ILE A 164 -32.97 43.43 2.98
C ILE A 164 -31.55 43.99 3.08
N ASP A 165 -31.37 45.20 3.63
CA ASP A 165 -30.05 45.82 3.79
C ASP A 165 -29.18 45.05 4.79
N ALA A 166 -29.75 44.57 5.90
CA ALA A 166 -29.04 43.71 6.85
C ALA A 166 -28.62 42.38 6.21
N ARG A 167 -29.48 41.77 5.40
CA ARG A 167 -29.18 40.52 4.69
C ARG A 167 -28.12 40.71 3.60
N LEU A 168 -28.19 41.82 2.84
CA LEU A 168 -27.19 42.19 1.85
C LEU A 168 -25.81 42.40 2.50
N LYS A 169 -25.75 43.06 3.67
CA LYS A 169 -24.49 43.25 4.39
C LYS A 169 -23.81 41.91 4.70
N ARG A 170 -24.55 40.97 5.31
CA ARG A 170 -24.03 39.62 5.61
C ARG A 170 -23.56 38.88 4.37
N LEU A 171 -24.36 38.91 3.29
CA LEU A 171 -24.01 38.22 2.04
C LEU A 171 -22.83 38.84 1.30
N LEU A 172 -22.49 40.11 1.57
CA LEU A 172 -21.31 40.78 1.00
C LEU A 172 -20.03 40.51 1.79
N GLU A 173 -20.13 40.15 3.07
CA GLU A 173 -19.00 39.76 3.92
C GLU A 173 -18.61 38.28 3.69
N MET A 174 -19.59 37.44 3.36
CA MET A 174 -19.40 35.99 3.19
C MET A 174 -18.42 35.54 2.08
N PRO A 175 -18.24 36.24 0.94
CA PRO A 175 -17.23 35.88 -0.07
C PRO A 175 -15.79 35.96 0.44
N ASP A 176 -15.49 36.96 1.27
CA ASP A 176 -14.14 37.12 1.84
C ASP A 176 -13.85 36.01 2.86
N GLU A 177 -14.84 35.67 3.70
CA GLU A 177 -14.77 34.52 4.62
C GLU A 177 -14.58 33.20 3.87
N LEU A 178 -15.32 33.02 2.77
CA LEU A 178 -15.18 31.84 1.91
C LEU A 178 -13.81 31.77 1.25
N ALA A 179 -13.29 32.88 0.73
CA ALA A 179 -11.95 32.93 0.15
C ALA A 179 -10.86 32.60 1.17
N GLN A 180 -11.01 33.05 2.42
CA GLN A 180 -10.10 32.67 3.49
C GLN A 180 -10.19 31.17 3.81
N GLY A 181 -11.40 30.65 4.02
CA GLY A 181 -11.62 29.22 4.29
C GLY A 181 -11.13 28.31 3.17
N MET A 182 -11.28 28.72 1.91
CA MET A 182 -10.73 28.02 0.75
C MET A 182 -9.21 27.93 0.81
N ARG A 183 -8.51 29.05 1.08
CA ARG A 183 -7.04 29.06 1.18
C ARG A 183 -6.54 28.16 2.30
N GLU A 184 -7.21 28.18 3.45
CA GLU A 184 -6.89 27.31 4.58
C GLU A 184 -7.09 25.84 4.20
N LYS A 185 -8.23 25.49 3.59
CA LYS A 185 -8.52 24.11 3.19
C LYS A 185 -7.57 23.59 2.10
N LEU A 186 -7.26 24.42 1.10
CA LEU A 186 -6.28 24.07 0.06
C LEU A 186 -4.89 23.88 0.65
N ARG A 187 -4.49 24.72 1.62
CA ARG A 187 -3.22 24.55 2.34
C ARG A 187 -3.19 23.24 3.11
N GLU A 188 -4.27 22.87 3.80
CA GLU A 188 -4.37 21.57 4.49
C GLU A 188 -4.24 20.39 3.52
N MET A 189 -4.99 20.41 2.41
CA MET A 189 -4.96 19.32 1.43
C MET A 189 -3.57 19.17 0.79
N ARG A 190 -2.89 20.28 0.47
CA ARG A 190 -1.52 20.25 -0.06
C ARG A 190 -0.49 19.85 0.98
N ALA A 191 -0.65 20.28 2.24
CA ALA A 191 0.24 19.87 3.33
C ALA A 191 0.14 18.37 3.60
N ALA A 192 -1.04 17.76 3.45
CA ALA A 192 -1.21 16.32 3.56
C ALA A 192 -0.41 15.56 2.49
N THR A 193 -0.43 16.02 1.23
CA THR A 193 0.40 15.44 0.16
C THR A 193 1.89 15.60 0.42
N GLY A 194 2.35 16.79 0.83
CA GLY A 194 3.77 17.00 1.16
C GLY A 194 4.25 16.17 2.36
N GLY A 195 3.37 15.92 3.33
CA GLY A 195 3.64 15.00 4.43
C GLY A 195 3.78 13.54 3.97
N LEU A 196 2.94 13.11 3.03
CA LEU A 196 3.03 11.78 2.42
C LEU A 196 4.31 11.64 1.57
N GLU A 197 4.64 12.64 0.76
CA GLU A 197 5.88 12.67 -0.03
C GLU A 197 7.11 12.48 0.86
N THR A 198 7.18 13.24 1.95
CA THR A 198 8.28 13.12 2.93
C THR A 198 8.34 11.71 3.51
N ALA A 199 7.20 11.15 3.93
CA ALA A 199 7.14 9.80 4.49
C ALA A 199 7.59 8.72 3.49
N VAL A 200 7.23 8.86 2.20
CA VAL A 200 7.68 7.94 1.15
C VAL A 200 9.18 8.05 0.96
N MET A 201 9.70 9.27 0.82
CA MET A 201 11.14 9.49 0.65
C MET A 201 11.97 8.98 1.84
N ASP A 202 11.46 9.14 3.06
CA ASP A 202 12.10 8.59 4.26
C ASP A 202 12.11 7.05 4.21
N SER A 203 11.00 6.42 3.80
CA SER A 203 10.91 4.96 3.71
C SER A 203 11.82 4.33 2.66
N LEU A 204 12.16 5.05 1.58
CA LEU A 204 13.13 4.60 0.57
C LEU A 204 14.55 4.43 1.13
N THR A 205 14.84 5.06 2.28
CA THR A 205 16.13 4.92 2.95
C THR A 205 16.13 3.86 4.04
N ASP A 206 14.97 3.31 4.38
CA ASP A 206 14.85 2.27 5.40
C ASP A 206 15.29 0.92 4.83
N HIS A 207 15.89 0.11 5.69
CA HIS A 207 16.27 -1.25 5.36
C HIS A 207 15.39 -2.16 6.20
N GLY A 208 14.56 -2.94 5.51
CA GLY A 208 13.66 -3.91 6.13
C GLY A 208 14.38 -4.99 6.96
N GLU A 209 13.58 -5.90 7.49
CA GLU A 209 14.06 -7.06 8.23
C GLU A 209 14.14 -8.28 7.30
N LEU A 210 15.24 -9.03 7.39
CA LEU A 210 15.43 -10.30 6.70
C LEU A 210 15.65 -11.41 7.71
N GLU A 211 14.69 -12.33 7.81
CA GLU A 211 14.72 -13.45 8.75
C GLU A 211 14.91 -14.77 8.00
N VAL A 212 16.07 -15.40 8.14
CA VAL A 212 16.32 -16.73 7.56
C VAL A 212 15.56 -17.79 8.35
N LEU A 213 14.58 -18.42 7.69
CA LEU A 213 13.72 -19.43 8.32
C LEU A 213 14.44 -20.78 8.43
N TYR A 214 15.05 -21.22 7.33
CA TYR A 214 15.83 -22.46 7.30
C TYR A 214 16.75 -22.55 6.10
N VAL A 215 17.78 -23.39 6.24
CA VAL A 215 18.74 -23.74 5.19
C VAL A 215 18.74 -25.27 5.05
N VAL A 216 18.54 -25.76 3.83
CA VAL A 216 18.46 -27.18 3.56
C VAL A 216 19.27 -27.54 2.31
N ARG A 217 20.02 -28.64 2.40
CA ARG A 217 20.62 -29.30 1.26
C ARG A 217 19.58 -30.22 0.62
N TRP A 218 19.37 -30.13 -0.67
CA TRP A 218 18.45 -30.98 -1.40
C TRP A 218 19.20 -31.92 -2.34
N ARG A 219 18.66 -33.12 -2.52
CA ARG A 219 19.15 -34.10 -3.49
C ARG A 219 18.01 -34.68 -4.29
N ALA A 220 18.07 -34.54 -5.61
CA ALA A 220 17.01 -35.01 -6.48
C ALA A 220 17.03 -36.53 -6.68
N ARG A 221 15.88 -37.16 -6.50
CA ARG A 221 15.61 -38.58 -6.76
C ARG A 221 14.50 -38.72 -7.80
N SER A 222 14.70 -39.67 -8.71
CA SER A 222 13.74 -39.99 -9.78
C SER A 222 12.66 -40.99 -9.37
N ALA A 223 12.87 -41.75 -8.28
CA ALA A 223 11.93 -42.76 -7.81
C ALA A 223 11.00 -42.21 -6.71
N VAL A 224 9.73 -42.61 -6.76
CA VAL A 224 8.74 -42.37 -5.70
C VAL A 224 9.02 -43.34 -4.55
N LEU A 225 9.25 -42.81 -3.34
CA LEU A 225 9.22 -43.61 -2.12
C LEU A 225 7.76 -43.87 -1.76
N GLN A 226 7.36 -45.13 -1.61
CA GLN A 226 6.00 -45.54 -1.22
C GLN A 226 5.58 -45.09 0.20
N ARG A 227 6.40 -44.32 0.91
CA ARG A 227 6.16 -43.95 2.30
C ARG A 227 6.63 -42.52 2.58
N VAL A 228 5.62 -41.68 2.83
CA VAL A 228 5.64 -40.37 3.49
C VAL A 228 6.02 -39.19 2.60
N ASP A 229 5.01 -38.37 2.32
CA ASP A 229 5.12 -37.07 1.65
C ASP A 229 5.31 -35.96 2.70
N CYS A 230 6.56 -35.63 3.06
CA CYS A 230 6.83 -34.39 3.77
C CYS A 230 6.98 -33.27 2.74
N ARG A 231 6.30 -32.13 2.94
CA ARG A 231 6.53 -30.91 2.15
C ARG A 231 7.32 -29.93 2.98
N LEU A 232 8.20 -29.17 2.34
CA LEU A 232 8.92 -28.10 3.03
C LEU A 232 7.90 -27.03 3.47
N PRO A 233 7.96 -26.55 4.72
CA PRO A 233 7.03 -25.55 5.20
C PRO A 233 7.21 -24.26 4.39
N VAL A 234 6.11 -23.73 3.88
CA VAL A 234 6.07 -22.42 3.22
C VAL A 234 5.15 -21.55 4.04
N ASN A 235 5.66 -20.44 4.57
CA ASN A 235 4.80 -19.43 5.17
C ASN A 235 4.16 -18.64 4.03
N ARG A 236 3.01 -19.11 3.53
CA ARG A 236 2.31 -18.50 2.38
C ARG A 236 1.29 -17.47 2.79
N ASP A 237 1.60 -16.60 3.74
CA ASP A 237 0.82 -15.38 3.91
C ASP A 237 1.55 -14.22 3.24
N PRO A 238 1.40 -14.00 1.92
CA PRO A 238 1.63 -12.70 1.32
C PRO A 238 0.49 -11.78 1.80
N GLY A 239 0.51 -11.43 3.07
CA GLY A 239 -0.42 -10.51 3.66
C GLY A 239 0.07 -9.10 3.44
N PHE A 240 -0.22 -8.50 2.28
CA PHE A 240 -0.19 -7.06 2.16
C PHE A 240 -1.27 -6.52 3.11
N THR A 241 -0.85 -6.19 4.32
CA THR A 241 -1.77 -5.66 5.32
C THR A 241 -1.80 -4.17 5.07
N ARG A 242 -2.74 -3.74 4.21
CA ARG A 242 -2.98 -2.31 3.99
C ARG A 242 -3.24 -1.68 5.33
N HIS A 243 -2.34 -0.81 5.77
CA HIS A 243 -2.67 0.04 6.88
C HIS A 243 -3.73 1.02 6.34
N PRO A 244 -4.88 1.17 7.01
CA PRO A 244 -5.85 2.20 6.64
C PRO A 244 -5.24 3.56 7.00
N TRP A 245 -4.32 4.05 6.17
CA TRP A 245 -3.87 5.43 6.20
C TRP A 245 -5.03 6.30 5.71
N HIS A 246 -5.90 6.58 6.67
CA HIS A 246 -7.08 7.45 6.67
C HIS A 246 -8.25 7.13 5.73
N ASP A 247 -9.01 6.10 6.11
CA ASP A 247 -10.49 6.14 6.12
C ASP A 247 -11.05 7.10 7.22
N GLY A 248 -10.15 7.81 7.91
CA GLY A 248 -10.44 8.82 8.90
C GLY A 248 -11.04 10.07 8.27
N GLY A 249 -12.34 10.02 8.02
CA GLY A 249 -13.18 11.13 7.62
C GLY A 249 -12.95 12.39 8.47
N LEU A 250 -12.24 13.34 7.88
CA LEU A 250 -12.40 14.77 8.18
C LEU A 250 -13.03 15.54 7.01
N ALA A 251 -13.57 14.82 6.03
CA ALA A 251 -14.33 15.39 4.91
C ALA A 251 -15.80 15.76 5.26
N GLY A 252 -16.31 15.37 6.43
CA GLY A 252 -17.73 15.58 6.76
C GLY A 252 -18.06 16.87 7.53
N ARG A 253 -17.18 17.35 8.42
CA ARG A 253 -17.65 18.23 9.52
C ARG A 253 -17.65 19.73 9.23
N THR A 254 -16.95 20.20 8.22
CA THR A 254 -16.91 21.64 7.90
C THR A 254 -18.05 22.05 6.98
N LEU A 255 -18.39 21.22 5.98
CA LEU A 255 -19.56 21.42 5.13
C LEU A 255 -20.86 21.11 5.86
N GLU A 256 -20.90 20.15 6.80
CA GLU A 256 -22.07 19.96 7.66
C GLU A 256 -22.31 21.15 8.60
N ARG A 257 -21.27 21.84 9.10
CA ARG A 257 -21.44 23.08 9.87
C ARG A 257 -21.92 24.25 9.01
N LEU A 258 -21.45 24.36 7.77
CA LEU A 258 -21.94 25.35 6.81
C LEU A 258 -23.37 25.04 6.34
N ALA A 259 -23.74 23.76 6.22
CA ALA A 259 -25.09 23.31 5.92
C ALA A 259 -26.05 23.41 7.12
N GLN A 260 -25.53 23.43 8.34
CA GLN A 260 -26.28 23.73 9.58
C GLN A 260 -26.53 25.24 9.77
N MET A 261 -25.81 26.11 9.05
CA MET A 261 -26.16 27.53 8.94
C MET A 261 -27.26 27.75 7.88
N ARG A 262 -28.41 27.08 8.00
CA ARG A 262 -29.62 27.38 7.20
C ARG A 262 -30.31 28.64 7.74
N PRO A 263 -30.41 29.76 7.00
CA PRO A 263 -31.46 30.76 7.22
C PRO A 263 -32.66 30.52 6.29
N PHE A 264 -32.86 29.30 5.80
CA PHE A 264 -33.98 28.97 4.91
C PHE A 264 -34.68 27.69 5.38
N GLN A 265 -35.52 27.84 6.41
CA GLN A 265 -36.79 27.13 6.41
C GLN A 265 -37.80 28.04 5.71
N HIS A 266 -38.24 27.61 4.54
CA HIS A 266 -39.49 28.10 3.97
C HIS A 266 -40.61 27.51 4.83
N GLU A 267 -41.14 28.27 5.77
CA GLU A 267 -42.54 28.13 6.17
C GLU A 267 -43.36 28.64 4.99
N ARG A 268 -43.76 27.71 4.13
CA ARG A 268 -45.08 27.78 3.51
C ARG A 268 -45.97 26.92 4.39
N ASP A 269 -46.83 27.55 5.17
CA ASP A 269 -48.14 27.02 5.50
C ASP A 269 -49.09 28.22 5.68
N GLU A 270 -50.14 28.19 4.86
CA GLU A 270 -51.43 28.92 4.88
C GLU A 270 -51.46 30.46 4.78
#